data_AF-A0A353NR08-F1
#
_entry.id   AF-A0A353NR08-F1
#
_cell.length_a   1.000
_cell.length_b   1.000
_cell.length_c   1.000
_cell.angle_alpha   90.00
_cell.angle_beta   90.00
_cell.angle_gamma   90.00
#
_symmetry.space_group_name_H-M   'P 1'
#
loop_
_entity.id
_entity.type
_entity.pdbx_description
1 polymer ?
#
loop_
_entity_poly.entity_id
_entity_poly.type
_entity_poly.pdbx_seq_one_letter_code
_entity_poly.pdbx_strand_id
1 'polypeptide(L)'
;ISVAVAEDSKVLGEFSLTAKQGHMKNLLPLIDQLLSGLEIGVGDLDGFAVSVGPGSFTSLRVGLTTCKALAHTVKKPVVDIPTLDVLAWGL
;
A
#
# COMPACT_ATOMS: atom_id res chain seq x y z
N ILE A 1 -5.70 -0.11 -8.20
CA ILE A 1 -5.17 -0.51 -6.87
C ILE A 1 -3.68 -0.60 -7.05
N SER A 2 -2.91 0.10 -6.22
CA SER A 2 -1.46 0.04 -6.23
C SER A 2 -0.93 -0.31 -4.84
N VAL A 3 0.18 -1.02 -4.81
CA VAL A 3 0.98 -1.32 -3.61
C VAL A 3 2.44 -1.23 -3.99
N ALA A 4 3.26 -0.66 -3.11
CA ALA A 4 4.69 -0.49 -3.36
C ALA A 4 5.47 -0.63 -2.04
N VAL A 5 6.72 -1.06 -2.15
CA VAL A 5 7.72 -1.02 -1.07
C VAL A 5 8.85 -0.12 -1.55
N ALA A 6 9.23 0.82 -0.70
CA ALA A 6 10.32 1.75 -0.96
C ALA A 6 11.27 1.78 0.23
N GLU A 7 12.54 2.00 -0.07
CA GLU A 7 13.62 2.22 0.89
C GLU A 7 14.35 3.50 0.46
N ASP A 8 14.55 4.41 1.42
CA ASP A 8 15.07 5.76 1.18
C ASP A 8 14.32 6.50 0.05
N SER A 9 14.99 6.70 -1.09
CA SER A 9 14.45 7.37 -2.28
C SER A 9 14.22 6.40 -3.45
N LYS A 10 14.20 5.09 -3.19
CA LYS A 10 14.11 4.06 -4.22
C LYS A 10 12.92 3.14 -3.99
N VAL A 11 12.10 2.98 -5.01
CA VAL A 11 11.07 1.93 -5.03
C VAL A 11 11.76 0.59 -5.27
N LEU A 12 11.64 -0.32 -4.30
CA LEU A 12 12.19 -1.68 -4.38
C LEU A 12 11.31 -2.58 -5.24
N GLY A 13 9.99 -2.38 -5.17
CA GLY A 13 9.04 -3.06 -6.02
C GLY A 13 7.64 -2.44 -5.89
N GLU A 14 6.84 -2.60 -6.95
CA GLU A 14 5.47 -2.14 -6.96
C GLU A 14 4.58 -3.03 -7.84
N PHE A 15 3.29 -3.03 -7.51
CA PHE A 15 2.24 -3.51 -8.39
C PHE A 15 1.22 -2.40 -8.58
N SER A 16 0.85 -2.13 -9.83
CA SER A 16 -0.23 -1.22 -10.17
C SER A 16 -1.24 -1.92 -11.08
N LEU A 17 -2.46 -2.09 -10.58
CA LEU A 17 -3.57 -2.69 -11.30
C LEU A 17 -4.63 -1.64 -11.65
N THR A 18 -5.00 -1.58 -12.92
CA THR A 18 -6.12 -0.77 -13.38
C THR A 18 -7.45 -1.32 -12.85
N ALA A 19 -8.49 -0.48 -12.77
CA ALA A 19 -9.83 -0.88 -12.34
C ALA A 19 -10.42 -2.10 -13.11
N LYS A 20 -10.01 -2.31 -14.36
CA LYS A 20 -10.39 -3.50 -15.16
C LYS A 20 -9.64 -4.78 -14.79
N GLN A 21 -8.45 -4.65 -14.19
CA GLN A 21 -7.50 -5.74 -13.94
C GLN A 21 -7.49 -6.16 -12.47
N GLY A 22 -7.71 -5.22 -11.55
CA GLY A 22 -7.62 -5.46 -10.11
C GLY A 22 -8.98 -5.47 -9.42
N HIS A 23 -9.48 -6.65 -9.09
CA HIS A 23 -10.51 -6.78 -8.06
C HIS A 23 -9.88 -6.57 -6.68
N MET A 24 -10.58 -5.89 -5.78
CA MET A 24 -10.09 -5.63 -4.41
C MET A 24 -9.76 -6.91 -3.63
N LYS A 25 -10.31 -8.06 -4.03
CA LYS A 25 -9.97 -9.39 -3.51
C LYS A 25 -8.48 -9.75 -3.67
N ASN A 26 -7.78 -9.11 -4.60
CA ASN A 26 -6.37 -9.39 -4.89
C ASN A 26 -5.40 -8.56 -4.03
N LEU A 27 -5.88 -7.62 -3.21
CA LEU A 27 -4.99 -6.71 -2.46
C LEU A 27 -4.01 -7.46 -1.55
N LEU A 28 -4.52 -8.35 -0.68
CA LEU A 28 -3.66 -9.13 0.23
C LEU A 28 -2.72 -10.09 -0.53
N PRO A 29 -3.17 -10.87 -1.53
CA PRO A 29 -2.28 -11.66 -2.37
C PRO A 29 -1.17 -10.83 -3.05
N LEU A 30 -1.47 -9.62 -3.52
CA LEU A 30 -0.47 -8.76 -4.16
C LEU A 30 0.58 -8.27 -3.17
N ILE A 31 0.17 -7.92 -1.94
CA ILE A 31 1.09 -7.54 -0.87
C ILE A 31 2.00 -8.72 -0.54
N ASP A 32 1.43 -9.92 -0.38
CA ASP A 32 2.18 -11.13 -0.07
C ASP A 32 3.18 -11.49 -1.19
N GLN A 33 2.75 -11.40 -2.45
CA GLN A 33 3.62 -11.59 -3.61
C GLN A 33 4.75 -10.56 -3.68
N LEU A 34 4.46 -9.29 -3.38
CA LEU A 34 5.44 -8.21 -3.39
C LEU A 34 6.51 -8.43 -2.32
N LEU A 35 6.10 -8.71 -1.09
CA LEU A 35 7.01 -8.96 0.03
C LEU A 35 7.84 -10.21 -0.19
N SER A 36 7.21 -11.29 -0.67
CA SER A 36 7.91 -12.54 -1.00
C SER A 36 8.93 -12.34 -2.12
N GLY A 37 8.61 -11.54 -3.16
CA GLY A 37 9.53 -11.23 -4.25
C GLY A 37 10.71 -10.34 -3.84
N LEU A 38 10.59 -9.64 -2.72
CA LEU A 38 11.65 -8.84 -2.11
C LEU A 38 12.37 -9.56 -0.96
N GLU A 39 11.97 -10.80 -0.64
CA GLU A 39 12.50 -11.60 0.46
C GLU A 39 12.43 -10.90 1.84
N ILE A 40 11.43 -10.04 2.04
CA ILE A 40 11.21 -9.29 3.29
C ILE A 40 9.89 -9.70 3.95
N GLY A 41 9.87 -9.65 5.28
CA GLY A 41 8.67 -9.82 6.08
C GLY A 41 7.95 -8.50 6.36
N VAL A 42 6.67 -8.59 6.73
CA VAL A 42 5.87 -7.43 7.18
C VAL A 42 6.52 -6.73 8.40
N GLY A 43 7.26 -7.48 9.22
CA GLY A 43 7.95 -6.97 10.42
C GLY A 43 9.21 -6.15 10.11
N ASP A 44 9.81 -6.35 8.94
CA ASP A 44 11.02 -5.65 8.51
C ASP A 44 10.71 -4.24 8.00
N LEU A 45 9.44 -3.94 7.73
CA LEU A 45 8.99 -2.60 7.35
C LEU A 45 9.07 -1.63 8.55
N ASP A 46 9.58 -0.43 8.31
CA ASP A 46 9.63 0.63 9.32
C ASP A 46 8.30 1.32 9.56
N GLY A 47 7.41 1.29 8.57
CA GLY A 47 6.10 1.94 8.63
C GLY A 47 5.26 1.64 7.41
N PHE A 48 4.00 2.08 7.46
CA PHE A 48 3.05 1.92 6.38
C PHE A 48 2.49 3.26 5.96
N ALA A 49 2.24 3.43 4.67
CA ALA A 49 1.60 4.61 4.11
C ALA A 49 0.32 4.21 3.38
N VAL A 50 -0.73 5.04 3.48
CA VAL A 50 -1.99 4.79 2.78
C VAL A 50 -2.64 6.08 2.31
N SER A 51 -3.15 6.07 1.07
CA SER A 51 -3.89 7.19 0.52
C SER A 51 -5.27 7.32 1.17
N VAL A 52 -5.63 8.53 1.61
CA VAL A 52 -6.89 8.80 2.33
C VAL A 52 -7.96 9.51 1.51
N GLY A 53 -7.69 9.84 0.25
CA GLY A 53 -8.62 10.48 -0.66
C GLY A 53 -8.18 11.88 -1.11
N PRO A 54 -8.93 12.53 -2.02
CA PRO A 54 -10.21 12.08 -2.59
C PRO A 54 -10.08 10.85 -3.50
N GLY A 55 -11.15 10.06 -3.62
CA GLY A 55 -11.15 8.80 -4.40
C GLY A 55 -12.40 7.95 -4.13
N SER A 56 -12.39 6.70 -4.60
CA SER A 56 -13.53 5.78 -4.37
C SER A 56 -13.66 5.40 -2.90
N PHE A 57 -14.83 5.65 -2.33
CA PHE A 57 -15.13 5.41 -0.91
C PHE A 57 -14.87 3.96 -0.50
N THR A 58 -15.28 3.00 -1.33
CA THR A 58 -15.08 1.56 -1.06
C THR A 58 -13.59 1.20 -1.07
N SER A 59 -12.84 1.67 -2.07
CA SER A 59 -11.41 1.33 -2.17
C SER A 59 -10.59 1.97 -1.07
N LEU A 60 -10.90 3.22 -0.71
CA LEU A 60 -10.23 3.94 0.37
C LEU A 60 -10.44 3.25 1.70
N ARG A 61 -11.68 2.85 2.04
CA ARG A 61 -11.94 2.15 3.30
C ARG A 61 -11.21 0.82 3.38
N VAL A 62 -11.26 0.01 2.33
CA VAL A 62 -10.58 -1.29 2.36
C VAL A 62 -9.07 -1.11 2.46
N GLY A 63 -8.47 -0.25 1.63
CA GLY A 63 -7.03 0.03 1.69
C GLY A 63 -6.59 0.52 3.07
N LEU A 64 -7.35 1.45 3.66
CA LEU A 64 -7.11 1.96 5.01
C LEU A 64 -7.22 0.86 6.07
N THR A 65 -8.25 0.02 6.01
CA THR A 65 -8.44 -1.07 6.97
C THR A 65 -7.34 -2.13 6.85
N THR A 66 -6.94 -2.48 5.63
CA THR A 66 -5.85 -3.45 5.38
C THR A 66 -4.52 -2.91 5.89
N CYS A 67 -4.19 -1.66 5.56
CA CYS A 67 -2.97 -1.01 6.02
C CYS A 67 -2.91 -0.95 7.55
N LYS A 68 -3.98 -0.48 8.20
CA LYS A 68 -4.07 -0.42 9.67
C LYS A 68 -3.98 -1.80 10.33
N ALA A 69 -4.61 -2.82 9.75
CA ALA A 69 -4.55 -4.18 10.29
C ALA A 69 -3.12 -4.75 10.24
N LEU A 70 -2.40 -4.57 9.13
CA LEU A 70 -1.01 -5.00 8.98
C LEU A 70 -0.11 -4.27 9.97
N ALA A 71 -0.18 -2.93 9.97
CA ALA A 71 0.63 -2.09 10.86
C ALA A 71 0.39 -2.39 12.35
N HIS A 72 -0.86 -2.65 12.73
CA HIS A 72 -1.22 -3.01 14.10
C HIS A 72 -0.61 -4.35 14.52
N THR A 73 -0.52 -5.31 13.58
CA THR A 73 0.06 -6.64 13.86
C THR A 73 1.55 -6.55 14.18
N VAL A 74 2.28 -5.69 13.48
CA VAL A 74 3.73 -5.49 13.67
C VAL A 74 4.09 -4.30 14.56
N LYS A 75 3.09 -3.60 15.10
CA LYS A 75 3.22 -2.38 15.93
C LYS A 75 4.06 -1.29 15.29
N LYS A 76 3.86 -1.06 13.99
CA LYS A 76 4.56 -0.03 13.21
C LYS A 76 3.64 1.18 12.95
N PRO A 77 4.21 2.39 12.76
CA PRO A 77 3.44 3.59 12.47
C PRO A 77 2.72 3.51 11.11
N VAL A 78 1.60 4.24 11.00
CA VAL A 78 0.85 4.43 9.76
C VAL A 78 0.80 5.92 9.44
N VAL A 79 1.09 6.27 8.19
CA VAL A 79 1.02 7.64 7.68
C VAL A 79 -0.11 7.74 6.66
N ASP A 80 -0.96 8.73 6.87
CA ASP A 80 -2.08 9.07 5.99
C ASP A 80 -1.58 10.07 4.94
N ILE A 81 -1.74 9.76 3.65
CA ILE A 81 -1.30 10.65 2.56
C ILE A 81 -2.50 11.11 1.74
N PRO A 82 -2.74 12.42 1.58
CA PRO A 82 -3.77 12.91 0.68
C PRO A 82 -3.50 12.44 -0.76
N THR A 83 -4.50 11.89 -1.44
CA THR A 83 -4.35 11.34 -2.80
C THR A 83 -3.88 12.39 -3.79
N LEU A 84 -4.30 13.64 -3.62
CA LEU A 84 -3.86 14.74 -4.49
C LEU A 84 -2.36 15.03 -4.31
N ASP A 85 -1.82 14.86 -3.10
CA ASP A 85 -0.39 15.06 -2.86
C ASP A 85 0.43 13.95 -3.54
N VAL A 86 -0.06 12.70 -3.50
CA VAL A 86 0.53 11.58 -4.24
C VAL A 86 0.56 11.86 -5.74
N LEU A 87 -0.54 12.38 -6.30
CA LEU A 87 -0.63 12.73 -7.72
C LEU A 87 0.29 13.90 -8.10
N ALA A 88 0.44 14.89 -7.20
CA ALA A 88 1.30 16.04 -7.43
C ALA A 88 2.79 15.67 -7.37
N TRP A 89 3.16 14.72 -6.51
CA TRP A 89 4.54 14.25 -6.38
C TRP A 89 4.96 13.26 -7.46
N GLY A 90 4.01 12.68 -8.21
CA GLY A 90 4.31 11.87 -9.39
C GLY A 90 5.21 10.68 -9.10
N LEU A 91 4.79 9.83 -8.15
CA LEU A 91 5.30 8.46 -8.04
C LEU A 91 4.91 7.65 -9.29
#